data_AF-A0A947K235-F1
#
_entry.id   AF-A0A947K235-F1
#
_cell.length_a   1.000
_cell.length_b   1.000
_cell.length_c   1.000
_cell.angle_alpha   90.00
_cell.angle_beta   90.00
_cell.angle_gamma   90.00
#
_symmetry.space_group_name_H-M   'P 1'
#
loop_
_entity.id
_entity.type
_entity.pdbx_description
1 polymer ?
#
loop_
_entity_poly.entity_id
_entity_poly.type
_entity_poly.pdbx_seq_one_letter_code
_entity_poly.pdbx_strand_id
1 'polypeptide(L)'
;MFQSDLFPAGKQLPSEPPAYAIGTRTAELLASGRHLTRADISGLFAEETGVMDWGSAWSVDDYNNAVEIGALLWLRESSRIDLATNVHEAEARFDWLEAALPPRHVRSEAQVELQQFSTPPMLTWLMAKAATISEHDTLLEPSAGNGALALWGCLQNASLLLNEIDPARRDGLAHVFPSATITAHDGELTADLLRGPVPSAVLMNPPFAHSQERGKDGKTAMRHLRGAIRAAANGARIVSIMPEGFDASTFAEAQDEASLLLDVRLQQMFRRTGTGIAVRLVVFDKTPTASSPALNGDTADLIALHELITALPLRVQTSANIHRLPFGKPVRLVGKTSTQRTPTRPVAPFAATPAATANAVDLAYS
;
A
#
# COMPACT_ATOMS: atom_id res chain seq x y z
N MET A 1 -11.49 52.44 -7.82
CA MET A 1 -10.64 51.65 -8.74
C MET A 1 -9.76 50.79 -7.85
N PHE A 2 -10.25 49.62 -7.44
CA PHE A 2 -9.50 48.67 -6.62
C PHE A 2 -9.16 47.49 -7.53
N GLN A 3 -7.88 47.34 -7.88
CA GLN A 3 -7.38 46.17 -8.58
C GLN A 3 -7.36 44.98 -7.60
N SER A 4 -8.06 43.92 -7.96
CA SER A 4 -8.09 42.64 -7.27
C SER A 4 -7.17 41.66 -7.98
N ASP A 5 -5.87 41.71 -7.69
CA ASP A 5 -4.88 40.73 -8.17
C ASP A 5 -4.58 39.70 -7.07
N LEU A 6 -5.61 38.97 -6.63
CA LEU A 6 -5.50 37.95 -5.57
C LEU A 6 -6.01 36.57 -6.00
N PHE A 7 -5.82 36.20 -7.27
CA PHE A 7 -5.86 34.79 -7.68
C PHE A 7 -4.88 34.60 -8.85
N PRO A 8 -3.80 33.80 -8.70
CA PRO A 8 -3.06 33.34 -9.86
C PRO A 8 -4.01 32.51 -10.71
N ALA A 9 -4.17 32.91 -11.97
CA ALA A 9 -4.89 32.18 -12.98
C ALA A 9 -4.29 30.78 -13.16
N GLY A 10 -5.16 29.76 -13.25
CA GLY A 10 -4.85 28.44 -13.79
C GLY A 10 -3.88 27.61 -12.95
N LYS A 11 -4.41 26.68 -12.13
CA LYS A 11 -3.69 25.42 -11.91
C LYS A 11 -3.62 24.73 -13.27
N GLN A 12 -2.54 24.96 -14.00
CA GLN A 12 -2.10 24.08 -15.07
C GLN A 12 -2.06 22.67 -14.46
N LEU A 13 -2.74 21.70 -15.09
CA LEU A 13 -2.53 20.30 -14.73
C LEU A 13 -1.01 20.08 -14.69
N PRO A 14 -0.47 19.40 -13.66
CA PRO A 14 0.94 19.08 -13.67
C PRO A 14 1.25 18.39 -15.00
N SER A 15 2.38 18.74 -15.61
CA SER A 15 2.91 17.97 -16.74
C SER A 15 2.84 16.50 -16.39
N GLU A 16 2.36 15.68 -17.34
CA GLU A 16 2.23 14.23 -17.17
C GLU A 16 3.50 13.65 -16.53
N PRO A 17 3.39 12.89 -15.42
CA PRO A 17 4.55 12.33 -14.75
C PRO A 17 5.35 11.46 -15.72
N PRO A 18 6.70 11.59 -15.80
CA PRO A 18 7.50 10.83 -16.75
C PRO A 18 7.28 9.32 -16.66
N ALA A 19 7.19 8.78 -15.43
CA ALA A 19 6.92 7.36 -15.23
C ALA A 19 5.56 6.93 -15.80
N TYR A 20 4.53 7.79 -15.75
CA TYR A 20 3.23 7.48 -16.35
C TYR A 20 3.30 7.53 -17.88
N ALA A 21 3.89 8.58 -18.46
CA ALA A 21 4.04 8.70 -19.91
C ALA A 21 4.80 7.50 -20.51
N ILE A 22 5.94 7.13 -19.93
CA ILE A 22 6.72 5.95 -20.35
C ILE A 22 5.95 4.66 -20.08
N GLY A 23 5.20 4.58 -18.98
CA GLY A 23 4.33 3.45 -18.67
C GLY A 23 3.25 3.23 -19.74
N THR A 24 2.59 4.28 -20.21
CA THR A 24 1.61 4.22 -21.30
C THR A 24 2.22 3.64 -22.58
N ARG A 25 3.39 4.16 -22.98
CA ARG A 25 4.13 3.64 -24.15
C ARG A 25 4.56 2.19 -23.97
N THR A 26 4.97 1.82 -22.75
CA THR A 26 5.31 0.43 -22.39
C THR A 26 4.09 -0.49 -22.56
N ALA A 27 2.92 -0.06 -22.11
CA ALA A 27 1.67 -0.82 -22.23
C ALA A 27 1.24 -1.03 -23.69
N GLU A 28 1.40 -0.01 -24.55
CA GLU A 28 1.13 -0.12 -25.99
C GLU A 28 2.04 -1.16 -26.67
N LEU A 29 3.33 -1.15 -26.33
CA LEU A 29 4.27 -2.13 -26.86
C LEU A 29 3.93 -3.56 -26.38
N LEU A 30 3.56 -3.73 -25.11
CA LEU A 30 3.06 -5.01 -24.60
C LEU A 30 1.78 -5.45 -25.32
N ALA A 31 0.84 -4.53 -25.58
CA ALA A 31 -0.40 -4.82 -26.29
C ALA A 31 -0.16 -5.28 -27.74
N SER A 32 0.95 -4.84 -28.35
CA SER A 32 1.41 -5.33 -29.66
C SER A 32 2.08 -6.72 -29.63
N GLY A 33 2.17 -7.35 -28.45
CA GLY A 33 2.79 -8.67 -28.25
C GLY A 33 4.31 -8.64 -28.12
N ARG A 34 4.93 -7.46 -27.93
CA ARG A 34 6.37 -7.35 -27.80
C ARG A 34 6.85 -7.75 -26.40
N HIS A 35 7.97 -8.47 -26.38
CA HIS A 35 8.80 -8.62 -25.18
C HIS A 35 9.78 -7.46 -25.11
N LEU A 36 9.84 -6.80 -23.97
CA LEU A 36 10.63 -5.60 -23.75
C LEU A 36 11.89 -5.93 -22.96
N THR A 37 13.01 -5.44 -23.45
CA THR A 37 14.28 -5.45 -22.74
C THR A 37 14.45 -4.18 -21.92
N ARG A 38 15.44 -4.16 -21.03
CA ARG A 38 15.82 -2.92 -20.33
C ARG A 38 16.22 -1.81 -21.31
N ALA A 39 16.89 -2.17 -22.42
CA ALA A 39 17.32 -1.20 -23.42
C ALA A 39 16.13 -0.59 -24.17
N ASP A 40 15.07 -1.36 -24.44
CA ASP A 40 13.84 -0.83 -25.05
C ASP A 40 13.24 0.26 -24.16
N ILE A 41 13.08 0.00 -22.86
CA ILE A 41 12.46 0.94 -21.92
C ILE A 41 13.37 2.14 -21.64
N SER A 42 14.68 1.94 -21.47
CA SER A 42 15.67 3.03 -21.40
C SER A 42 15.63 3.91 -22.67
N GLY A 43 15.40 3.32 -23.84
CA GLY A 43 15.24 4.04 -25.09
C GLY A 43 14.03 4.98 -25.07
N LEU A 44 12.91 4.56 -24.47
CA LEU A 44 11.73 5.42 -24.29
C LEU A 44 12.09 6.64 -23.42
N PHE A 45 12.81 6.46 -22.32
CA PHE A 45 13.29 7.58 -21.51
C PHE A 45 14.22 8.49 -22.30
N ALA A 46 15.14 7.93 -23.10
CA ALA A 46 16.06 8.71 -23.91
C ALA A 46 15.35 9.57 -24.97
N GLU A 47 14.26 9.08 -25.54
CA GLU A 47 13.43 9.84 -26.48
C GLU A 47 12.74 11.04 -25.82
N GLU A 48 12.26 10.88 -24.57
CA GLU A 48 11.60 11.96 -23.84
C GLU A 48 12.59 12.96 -23.21
N THR A 49 13.70 12.47 -22.65
CA THR A 49 14.62 13.29 -21.84
C THR A 49 15.94 13.62 -22.54
N GLY A 50 16.22 13.02 -23.70
CA GLY A 50 17.51 13.11 -24.39
C GLY A 50 18.66 12.34 -23.71
N VAL A 51 18.37 11.50 -22.70
CA VAL A 51 19.40 10.82 -21.89
C VAL A 51 19.10 9.33 -21.74
N MET A 52 20.07 8.48 -22.09
CA MET A 52 19.94 7.02 -22.09
C MET A 52 20.16 6.35 -20.72
N ASP A 53 21.06 6.90 -19.91
CA ASP A 53 21.44 6.29 -18.63
C ASP A 53 20.76 7.03 -17.46
N TRP A 54 20.24 6.27 -16.51
CA TRP A 54 19.70 6.85 -15.27
C TRP A 54 20.78 7.54 -14.43
N GLY A 55 20.36 8.38 -13.49
CA GLY A 55 21.24 9.10 -12.56
C GLY A 55 21.46 10.57 -12.92
N SER A 56 20.84 11.04 -14.00
CA SER A 56 20.80 12.46 -14.34
C SER A 56 19.36 12.92 -14.61
N ALA A 57 18.85 12.72 -15.82
CA ALA A 57 17.50 13.18 -16.20
C ALA A 57 16.35 12.32 -15.66
N TRP A 58 16.63 11.06 -15.32
CA TRP A 58 15.69 10.12 -14.72
C TRP A 58 16.44 9.13 -13.82
N SER A 59 15.72 8.49 -12.90
CA SER A 59 16.26 7.60 -11.87
C SER A 59 15.87 6.14 -12.09
N VAL A 60 16.51 5.24 -11.34
CA VAL A 60 16.09 3.83 -11.32
C VAL A 60 14.65 3.65 -10.81
N ASP A 61 14.19 4.55 -9.93
CA ASP A 61 12.83 4.52 -9.41
C ASP A 61 11.81 4.96 -10.47
N ASP A 62 12.15 5.96 -11.30
CA ASP A 62 11.32 6.34 -12.46
C ASP A 62 11.13 5.16 -13.41
N TYR A 63 12.21 4.42 -13.69
CA TYR A 63 12.16 3.22 -14.53
C TYR A 63 11.30 2.12 -13.91
N ASN A 64 11.51 1.82 -12.63
CA ASN A 64 10.73 0.79 -11.94
C ASN A 64 9.24 1.16 -11.89
N ASN A 65 8.92 2.43 -11.62
CA ASN A 65 7.56 2.95 -11.65
C ASN A 65 6.96 2.88 -13.05
N ALA A 66 7.71 3.23 -14.11
CA ALA A 66 7.23 3.14 -15.48
C ALA A 66 6.91 1.70 -15.90
N VAL A 67 7.77 0.74 -15.56
CA VAL A 67 7.54 -0.69 -15.79
C VAL A 67 6.28 -1.16 -15.06
N GLU A 68 6.10 -0.76 -13.80
CA GLU A 68 4.92 -1.10 -13.02
C GLU A 68 3.64 -0.51 -13.61
N ILE A 69 3.65 0.79 -13.92
CA ILE A 69 2.50 1.47 -14.53
C ILE A 69 2.17 0.82 -15.89
N GLY A 70 3.16 0.53 -16.73
CA GLY A 70 2.94 -0.14 -18.01
C GLY A 70 2.32 -1.53 -17.87
N ALA A 71 2.75 -2.31 -16.87
CA ALA A 71 2.12 -3.59 -16.55
C ALA A 71 0.65 -3.42 -16.10
N LEU A 72 0.36 -2.40 -15.27
CA LEU A 72 -1.00 -2.12 -14.79
C LEU A 72 -1.93 -1.68 -15.92
N LEU A 73 -1.47 -0.79 -16.79
CA LEU A 73 -2.25 -0.34 -17.94
C LEU A 73 -2.51 -1.48 -18.92
N TRP A 74 -1.51 -2.33 -19.21
CA TRP A 74 -1.71 -3.53 -20.02
C TRP A 74 -2.70 -4.50 -19.37
N LEU A 75 -2.60 -4.72 -18.06
CA LEU A 75 -3.56 -5.56 -17.33
C LEU A 75 -4.98 -5.01 -17.45
N ARG A 76 -5.15 -3.70 -17.30
CA ARG A 76 -6.44 -3.02 -17.37
C ARG A 76 -7.07 -3.10 -18.76
N GLU A 77 -6.27 -2.93 -19.81
CA GLU A 77 -6.79 -2.62 -21.15
C GLU A 77 -6.65 -3.78 -22.14
N SER A 78 -5.68 -4.67 -21.93
CA SER A 78 -5.26 -5.68 -22.92
C SER A 78 -5.28 -7.12 -22.41
N SER A 79 -5.17 -7.36 -21.09
CA SER A 79 -5.03 -8.73 -20.57
C SER A 79 -6.27 -9.61 -20.74
N ARG A 80 -7.47 -9.01 -20.77
CA ARG A 80 -8.76 -9.71 -20.74
C ARG A 80 -8.94 -10.63 -19.52
N ILE A 81 -8.26 -10.32 -18.41
CA ILE A 81 -8.44 -11.01 -17.13
C ILE A 81 -9.50 -10.25 -16.32
N ASP A 82 -10.51 -10.97 -15.85
CA ASP A 82 -11.47 -10.52 -14.83
C ASP A 82 -11.38 -11.42 -13.58
N LEU A 83 -12.17 -11.12 -12.54
CA LEU A 83 -12.20 -11.94 -11.33
C LEU A 83 -12.88 -13.31 -11.52
N ALA A 84 -13.55 -13.57 -12.64
CA ALA A 84 -14.21 -14.84 -12.94
C ALA A 84 -13.35 -15.76 -13.84
N THR A 85 -12.27 -15.23 -14.41
CA THR A 85 -11.35 -15.93 -15.31
C THR A 85 -10.82 -17.19 -14.64
N ASN A 86 -10.72 -18.28 -15.41
CA ASN A 86 -10.17 -19.55 -14.93
C ASN A 86 -8.74 -19.35 -14.44
N VAL A 87 -8.38 -19.98 -13.33
CA VAL A 87 -7.08 -19.78 -12.68
C VAL A 87 -5.89 -20.11 -13.59
N HIS A 88 -5.97 -21.16 -14.41
CA HIS A 88 -4.88 -21.54 -15.32
C HIS A 88 -4.77 -20.61 -16.53
N GLU A 89 -5.90 -20.07 -17.00
CA GLU A 89 -5.92 -19.06 -18.05
C GLU A 89 -5.33 -17.74 -17.55
N ALA A 90 -5.68 -17.34 -16.32
CA ALA A 90 -5.11 -16.17 -15.66
C ALA A 90 -3.59 -16.35 -15.45
N GLU A 91 -3.17 -17.50 -14.91
CA GLU A 91 -1.76 -17.86 -14.72
C GLU A 91 -0.95 -17.72 -16.02
N ALA A 92 -1.42 -18.32 -17.11
CA ALA A 92 -0.74 -18.23 -18.41
C ALA A 92 -0.55 -16.79 -18.91
N ARG A 93 -1.51 -15.90 -18.64
CA ARG A 93 -1.42 -14.47 -19.01
C ARG A 93 -0.49 -13.69 -18.09
N PHE A 94 -0.48 -13.99 -16.79
CA PHE A 94 0.48 -13.39 -15.87
C PHE A 94 1.90 -13.87 -16.17
N ASP A 95 2.10 -15.14 -16.50
CA ASP A 95 3.39 -15.68 -16.95
C ASP A 95 3.87 -15.00 -18.23
N TRP A 96 2.96 -14.77 -19.19
CA TRP A 96 3.29 -14.01 -20.40
C TRP A 96 3.74 -12.59 -20.06
N LEU A 97 3.00 -11.86 -19.21
CA LEU A 97 3.36 -10.51 -18.80
C LEU A 97 4.72 -10.46 -18.10
N GLU A 98 4.99 -11.42 -17.21
CA GLU A 98 6.27 -11.53 -16.54
C GLU A 98 7.42 -11.82 -17.51
N ALA A 99 7.18 -12.66 -18.53
CA ALA A 99 8.17 -12.96 -19.57
C ALA A 99 8.36 -11.79 -20.56
N ALA A 100 7.35 -10.95 -20.72
CA ALA A 100 7.35 -9.79 -21.63
C ALA A 100 8.03 -8.56 -21.04
N LEU A 101 8.35 -8.56 -19.75
CA LEU A 101 9.01 -7.45 -19.06
C LEU A 101 10.41 -7.82 -18.58
N PRO A 102 11.34 -6.84 -18.50
CA PRO A 102 12.69 -7.10 -18.02
C PRO A 102 12.69 -7.43 -16.51
N PRO A 103 13.57 -8.35 -16.05
CA PRO A 103 13.70 -8.65 -14.63
C PRO A 103 14.08 -7.42 -13.80
N ARG A 104 13.42 -7.23 -12.66
CA ARG A 104 13.61 -6.06 -11.77
C ARG A 104 14.60 -6.37 -10.65
N HIS A 105 15.87 -6.54 -11.02
CA HIS A 105 16.95 -6.85 -10.06
C HIS A 105 17.66 -5.61 -9.49
N VAL A 106 17.46 -4.43 -10.07
CA VAL A 106 18.11 -3.18 -9.62
C VAL A 106 17.11 -2.31 -8.86
N ARG A 107 17.48 -1.90 -7.65
CA ARG A 107 16.64 -1.16 -6.70
C ARG A 107 17.40 0.03 -6.14
N SER A 108 16.71 1.12 -5.82
CA SER A 108 17.31 2.22 -5.08
C SER A 108 17.54 1.82 -3.62
N GLU A 109 18.50 2.49 -2.95
CA GLU A 109 18.78 2.28 -1.53
C GLU A 109 17.52 2.55 -0.68
N ALA A 110 16.76 3.60 -1.02
CA ALA A 110 15.49 3.93 -0.38
C ALA A 110 14.45 2.80 -0.52
N GLN A 111 14.34 2.19 -1.70
CA GLN A 111 13.40 1.09 -1.92
C GLN A 111 13.77 -0.15 -1.10
N VAL A 112 15.08 -0.43 -0.95
CA VAL A 112 15.59 -1.52 -0.11
C VAL A 112 15.36 -1.22 1.37
N GLU A 113 15.67 0.00 1.83
CA GLU A 113 15.52 0.43 3.23
C GLU A 113 14.07 0.37 3.68
N LEU A 114 13.14 0.86 2.84
CA LEU A 114 11.71 0.88 3.10
C LEU A 114 11.00 -0.45 2.78
N GLN A 115 11.74 -1.45 2.28
CA GLN A 115 11.22 -2.77 1.88
C GLN A 115 10.01 -2.69 0.93
N GLN A 116 10.03 -1.73 0.00
CA GLN A 116 8.93 -1.48 -0.93
C GLN A 116 9.03 -2.43 -2.13
N PHE A 117 8.70 -3.70 -1.94
CA PHE A 117 8.62 -4.66 -3.03
C PHE A 117 7.21 -4.66 -3.64
N SER A 118 7.15 -4.58 -4.97
CA SER A 118 5.88 -4.63 -5.71
C SER A 118 5.22 -6.01 -5.52
N THR A 119 3.91 -6.01 -5.27
CA THR A 119 3.15 -7.26 -5.17
C THR A 119 3.08 -7.94 -6.54
N PRO A 120 3.41 -9.24 -6.67
CA PRO A 120 3.31 -9.97 -7.92
C PRO A 120 1.91 -9.87 -8.54
N PRO A 121 1.77 -9.67 -9.86
CA PRO A 121 0.46 -9.44 -10.49
C PRO A 121 -0.59 -10.51 -10.18
N MET A 122 -0.25 -11.80 -10.30
CA MET A 122 -1.20 -12.87 -9.99
C MET A 122 -1.62 -12.88 -8.51
N LEU A 123 -0.71 -12.53 -7.59
CA LEU A 123 -1.04 -12.42 -6.17
C LEU A 123 -2.03 -11.27 -5.91
N THR A 124 -1.88 -10.12 -6.61
CA THR A 124 -2.86 -9.02 -6.49
C THR A 124 -4.26 -9.42 -6.94
N TRP A 125 -4.36 -10.23 -8.01
CA TRP A 125 -5.63 -10.77 -8.51
C TRP A 125 -6.28 -11.72 -7.49
N LEU A 126 -5.48 -12.63 -6.92
CA LEU A 126 -5.95 -13.54 -5.87
C LEU A 126 -6.40 -12.79 -4.61
N MET A 127 -5.70 -11.73 -4.22
CA MET A 127 -6.13 -10.86 -3.11
C MET A 127 -7.49 -10.22 -3.39
N ALA A 128 -7.73 -9.75 -4.61
CA ALA A 128 -9.02 -9.20 -5.02
C ALA A 128 -10.14 -10.25 -5.03
N LYS A 129 -9.85 -11.48 -5.46
CA LYS A 129 -10.78 -12.62 -5.34
C LYS A 129 -11.11 -12.93 -3.89
N ALA A 130 -10.11 -12.99 -3.00
CA ALA A 130 -10.31 -13.21 -1.57
C ALA A 130 -11.19 -12.12 -0.94
N ALA A 131 -11.01 -10.87 -1.35
CA ALA A 131 -11.83 -9.75 -0.94
C ALA A 131 -13.24 -9.76 -1.55
N THR A 132 -13.50 -10.55 -2.60
CA THR A 132 -14.79 -10.62 -3.32
C THR A 132 -15.33 -9.22 -3.64
N ILE A 133 -14.52 -8.43 -4.33
CA ILE A 133 -14.81 -7.02 -4.63
C ILE A 133 -15.92 -6.91 -5.68
N SER A 134 -16.82 -5.95 -5.46
CA SER A 134 -17.95 -5.64 -6.34
C SER A 134 -18.07 -4.15 -6.63
N GLU A 135 -18.92 -3.78 -7.58
CA GLU A 135 -19.23 -2.39 -7.93
C GLU A 135 -19.88 -1.60 -6.78
N HIS A 136 -20.42 -2.29 -5.77
CA HIS A 136 -21.01 -1.67 -4.57
C HIS A 136 -19.97 -1.37 -3.49
N ASP A 137 -18.71 -1.75 -3.70
CA ASP A 137 -17.66 -1.57 -2.71
C ASP A 137 -17.03 -0.18 -2.76
N THR A 138 -16.68 0.31 -1.57
CA THR A 138 -15.62 1.30 -1.40
C THR A 138 -14.35 0.54 -0.99
N LEU A 139 -13.41 0.43 -1.93
CA LEU A 139 -12.13 -0.23 -1.72
C LEU A 139 -11.10 0.78 -1.20
N LEU A 140 -10.51 0.46 -0.04
CA LEU A 140 -9.37 1.19 0.50
C LEU A 140 -8.06 0.43 0.25
N GLU A 141 -7.07 1.13 -0.29
CA GLU A 141 -5.67 0.69 -0.32
C GLU A 141 -4.80 1.75 0.41
N PRO A 142 -4.45 1.53 1.70
CA PRO A 142 -3.79 2.55 2.51
C PRO A 142 -2.27 2.66 2.27
N SER A 143 -1.73 1.81 1.40
CA SER A 143 -0.31 1.74 1.01
C SER A 143 -0.22 1.44 -0.49
N ALA A 144 -0.69 2.38 -1.32
CA ALA A 144 -1.09 2.10 -2.69
C ALA A 144 0.06 1.85 -3.67
N GLY A 145 1.26 2.40 -3.45
CA GLY A 145 2.34 2.33 -4.43
C GLY A 145 1.88 2.90 -5.78
N ASN A 146 2.04 2.12 -6.85
CA ASN A 146 1.51 2.45 -8.19
C ASN A 146 0.07 1.95 -8.42
N GLY A 147 -0.57 1.33 -7.42
CA GLY A 147 -1.98 0.92 -7.43
C GLY A 147 -2.22 -0.49 -7.98
N ALA A 148 -1.31 -1.42 -7.66
CA ALA A 148 -1.42 -2.80 -8.14
C ALA A 148 -2.61 -3.57 -7.54
N LEU A 149 -3.00 -3.28 -6.30
CA LEU A 149 -4.21 -3.86 -5.70
C LEU A 149 -5.45 -3.07 -6.15
N ALA A 150 -5.37 -1.74 -6.20
CA ALA A 150 -6.43 -0.85 -6.69
C ALA A 150 -6.95 -1.19 -8.08
N LEU A 151 -6.09 -1.69 -8.97
CA LEU A 151 -6.44 -2.13 -10.33
C LEU A 151 -7.69 -3.01 -10.34
N TRP A 152 -7.77 -3.99 -9.45
CA TRP A 152 -8.88 -4.95 -9.45
C TRP A 152 -10.18 -4.33 -8.93
N GLY A 153 -10.09 -3.37 -7.99
CA GLY A 153 -11.25 -2.56 -7.63
C GLY A 153 -11.73 -1.70 -8.80
N CYS A 154 -10.80 -1.10 -9.55
CA CYS A 154 -11.11 -0.32 -10.76
C CYS A 154 -11.85 -1.17 -11.80
N LEU A 155 -11.35 -2.38 -12.09
CA LEU A 155 -11.96 -3.31 -13.06
C LEU A 155 -13.34 -3.80 -12.62
N GLN A 156 -13.61 -3.84 -11.31
CA GLN A 156 -14.91 -4.16 -10.74
C GLN A 156 -15.83 -2.93 -10.56
N ASN A 157 -15.43 -1.75 -11.05
CA ASN A 157 -16.15 -0.48 -10.88
C ASN A 157 -16.37 -0.07 -9.41
N ALA A 158 -15.53 -0.53 -8.49
CA ALA A 158 -15.58 -0.11 -7.09
C ALA A 158 -15.13 1.35 -6.92
N SER A 159 -15.65 2.02 -5.90
CA SER A 159 -15.13 3.34 -5.49
C SER A 159 -13.77 3.17 -4.83
N LEU A 160 -12.76 3.93 -5.26
CA LEU A 160 -11.37 3.77 -4.81
C LEU A 160 -10.94 4.88 -3.84
N LEU A 161 -10.41 4.46 -2.68
CA LEU A 161 -9.72 5.31 -1.71
C LEU A 161 -8.26 4.85 -1.63
N LEU A 162 -7.34 5.63 -2.18
CA LEU A 162 -5.92 5.25 -2.32
C LEU A 162 -5.05 6.17 -1.47
N ASN A 163 -4.09 5.62 -0.74
CA ASN A 163 -3.17 6.42 0.05
C ASN A 163 -1.72 6.10 -0.32
N GLU A 164 -0.98 7.11 -0.79
CA GLU A 164 0.43 6.98 -1.16
C GLU A 164 1.25 8.18 -0.67
N ILE A 165 2.25 7.90 0.16
CA ILE A 165 3.12 8.89 0.79
C ILE A 165 4.15 9.46 -0.19
N ASP A 166 4.64 8.64 -1.12
CA ASP A 166 5.61 9.05 -2.12
C ASP A 166 4.95 9.99 -3.15
N PRO A 167 5.46 11.22 -3.31
CA PRO A 167 4.85 12.19 -4.21
C PRO A 167 4.87 11.75 -5.67
N ALA A 168 5.95 11.12 -6.15
CA ALA A 168 6.08 10.73 -7.55
C ALA A 168 5.08 9.63 -7.93
N ARG A 169 4.96 8.59 -7.09
CA ARG A 169 3.96 7.52 -7.28
C ARG A 169 2.54 8.05 -7.12
N ARG A 170 2.30 8.95 -6.17
CA ARG A 170 0.98 9.58 -5.99
C ARG A 170 0.54 10.38 -7.21
N ASP A 171 1.45 11.12 -7.83
CA ASP A 171 1.15 11.86 -9.06
C ASP A 171 0.84 10.89 -10.21
N GLY A 172 1.56 9.78 -10.32
CA GLY A 172 1.25 8.69 -11.25
C GLY A 172 -0.13 8.07 -10.99
N LEU A 173 -0.47 7.78 -9.73
CA LEU A 173 -1.77 7.22 -9.33
C LEU A 173 -2.95 8.08 -9.79
N ALA A 174 -2.83 9.41 -9.77
CA ALA A 174 -3.90 10.30 -10.23
C ALA A 174 -4.18 10.18 -11.73
N HIS A 175 -3.19 9.77 -12.52
CA HIS A 175 -3.32 9.52 -13.95
C HIS A 175 -3.79 8.08 -14.24
N VAL A 176 -3.31 7.10 -13.47
CA VAL A 176 -3.77 5.71 -13.58
C VAL A 176 -5.24 5.59 -13.12
N PHE A 177 -5.64 6.25 -12.04
CA PHE A 177 -6.96 6.15 -11.44
C PHE A 177 -7.62 7.53 -11.29
N PRO A 178 -8.07 8.18 -12.39
CA PRO A 178 -8.57 9.55 -12.35
C PRO A 178 -9.84 9.73 -11.48
N SER A 179 -10.57 8.65 -11.24
CA SER A 179 -11.78 8.63 -10.41
C SER A 179 -11.52 8.39 -8.92
N ALA A 180 -10.29 8.04 -8.53
CA ALA A 180 -9.96 7.67 -7.16
C ALA A 180 -9.84 8.90 -6.25
N THR A 181 -10.22 8.73 -4.98
CA THR A 181 -9.82 9.68 -3.93
C THR A 181 -8.43 9.31 -3.45
N ILE A 182 -7.46 10.22 -3.63
CA ILE A 182 -6.06 9.97 -3.33
C ILE A 182 -5.60 10.83 -2.15
N THR A 183 -4.99 10.20 -1.15
CA THR A 183 -4.41 10.85 0.05
C THR A 183 -2.92 10.51 0.22
N ALA A 184 -2.25 11.16 1.17
CA ALA A 184 -0.81 11.02 1.42
C ALA A 184 -0.49 10.95 2.93
N HIS A 185 -1.35 10.31 3.70
CA HIS A 185 -1.23 10.16 5.15
C HIS A 185 -0.28 9.03 5.54
N ASP A 186 0.27 9.05 6.75
CA ASP A 186 0.88 7.84 7.33
C ASP A 186 -0.22 6.76 7.43
N GLY A 187 0.01 5.62 6.78
CA GLY A 187 -0.95 4.52 6.72
C GLY A 187 -1.27 3.92 8.09
N GLU A 188 -0.42 4.08 9.11
CA GLU A 188 -0.74 3.70 10.50
C GLU A 188 -1.91 4.51 11.06
N LEU A 189 -2.06 5.75 10.60
CA LEU A 189 -3.07 6.71 11.06
C LEU A 189 -4.33 6.71 10.19
N THR A 190 -4.50 5.70 9.34
CA THR A 190 -5.66 5.58 8.44
C THR A 190 -6.99 5.76 9.18
N ALA A 191 -7.16 5.16 10.35
CA ALA A 191 -8.38 5.29 11.15
C ALA A 191 -8.69 6.74 11.58
N ASP A 192 -7.66 7.53 11.82
CA ASP A 192 -7.78 8.89 12.35
C ASP A 192 -7.81 9.94 11.23
N LEU A 193 -7.22 9.64 10.08
CA LEU A 193 -7.04 10.56 8.95
C LEU A 193 -7.95 10.30 7.76
N LEU A 194 -8.52 9.10 7.61
CA LEU A 194 -9.45 8.82 6.51
C LEU A 194 -10.66 9.77 6.56
N ARG A 195 -10.92 10.43 5.43
CA ARG A 195 -12.09 11.28 5.21
C ARG A 195 -12.81 10.75 3.97
N GLY A 196 -14.14 10.77 4.00
CA GLY A 196 -14.96 10.29 2.88
C GLY A 196 -15.79 9.06 3.23
N PRO A 197 -16.18 8.25 2.21
CA PRO A 197 -16.99 7.06 2.43
C PRO A 197 -16.24 6.02 3.25
N VAL A 198 -17.02 5.19 3.95
CA VAL A 198 -16.47 4.13 4.81
C VAL A 198 -16.07 2.96 3.93
N PRO A 199 -14.83 2.46 4.02
CA PRO A 199 -14.41 1.31 3.24
C PRO A 199 -15.21 0.05 3.60
N SER A 200 -15.73 -0.62 2.58
CA SER A 200 -16.38 -1.93 2.72
C SER A 200 -15.43 -3.09 2.39
N ALA A 201 -14.31 -2.80 1.73
CA ALA A 201 -13.23 -3.73 1.48
C ALA A 201 -11.87 -3.02 1.65
N VAL A 202 -10.86 -3.77 2.09
CA VAL A 202 -9.48 -3.28 2.17
C VAL A 202 -8.55 -4.30 1.53
N LEU A 203 -7.68 -3.83 0.63
CA LEU A 203 -6.52 -4.57 0.16
C LEU A 203 -5.26 -3.83 0.61
N MET A 204 -4.27 -4.53 1.17
CA MET A 204 -3.03 -3.87 1.57
C MET A 204 -1.79 -4.77 1.51
N ASN A 205 -0.67 -4.13 1.21
CA ASN A 205 0.68 -4.65 1.43
C ASN A 205 1.46 -3.58 2.21
N PRO A 206 1.27 -3.50 3.55
CA PRO A 206 1.86 -2.46 4.36
C PRO A 206 3.40 -2.59 4.43
N PRO A 207 4.13 -1.51 4.72
CA PRO A 207 5.56 -1.60 5.01
C PRO A 207 5.80 -2.49 6.24
N PHE A 208 6.77 -3.41 6.13
CA PHE A 208 7.02 -4.41 7.18
C PHE A 208 7.81 -3.85 8.37
N ALA A 209 8.79 -3.01 8.10
CA ALA A 209 9.78 -2.61 9.10
C ALA A 209 9.88 -1.10 9.33
N HIS A 210 9.18 -0.25 8.59
CA HIS A 210 9.37 1.22 8.64
C HIS A 210 8.06 2.00 8.71
N SER A 211 7.94 2.83 9.74
CA SER A 211 6.89 3.84 9.94
C SER A 211 7.45 5.24 9.73
N GLN A 212 6.67 6.17 9.16
CA GLN A 212 7.11 7.58 9.05
C GLN A 212 7.20 8.25 10.42
N GLU A 213 6.24 7.98 11.33
CA GLU A 213 6.25 8.57 12.67
C GLU A 213 7.26 7.94 13.63
N ARG A 214 7.54 6.64 13.49
CA ARG A 214 8.30 5.86 14.50
C ARG A 214 9.62 5.31 14.01
N GLY A 215 9.94 5.43 12.72
CA GLY A 215 11.15 4.85 12.13
C GLY A 215 11.08 3.32 12.06
N LYS A 216 12.22 2.65 12.25
CA LYS A 216 12.33 1.20 12.09
C LYS A 216 11.72 0.44 13.28
N ASP A 217 10.62 -0.27 13.04
CA ASP A 217 9.93 -1.10 14.03
C ASP A 217 9.25 -2.30 13.34
N GLY A 218 9.50 -3.51 13.86
CA GLY A 218 8.90 -4.76 13.36
C GLY A 218 7.38 -4.87 13.61
N LYS A 219 6.77 -3.89 14.27
CA LYS A 219 5.32 -3.81 14.51
C LYS A 219 4.57 -2.89 13.55
N THR A 220 5.26 -2.30 12.57
CA THR A 220 4.67 -1.37 11.60
C THR A 220 3.50 -1.99 10.86
N ALA A 221 3.70 -3.12 10.15
CA ALA A 221 2.62 -3.79 9.41
C ALA A 221 1.39 -4.09 10.28
N MET A 222 1.60 -4.53 11.52
CA MET A 222 0.51 -4.80 12.48
C MET A 222 -0.29 -3.53 12.81
N ARG A 223 0.37 -2.36 12.95
CA ARG A 223 -0.33 -1.08 13.21
C ARG A 223 -1.12 -0.63 12.00
N HIS A 224 -0.58 -0.77 10.79
CA HIS A 224 -1.33 -0.50 9.55
C HIS A 224 -2.58 -1.38 9.45
N LEU A 225 -2.45 -2.69 9.68
CA LEU A 225 -3.58 -3.62 9.65
C LEU A 225 -4.66 -3.24 10.68
N ARG A 226 -4.26 -2.93 11.92
CA ARG A 226 -5.20 -2.45 12.95
C ARG A 226 -5.88 -1.15 12.56
N GLY A 227 -5.13 -0.19 11.99
CA GLY A 227 -5.68 1.07 11.50
C GLY A 227 -6.71 0.87 10.39
N ALA A 228 -6.43 -0.02 9.45
CA ALA A 228 -7.36 -0.39 8.38
C ALA A 228 -8.63 -1.07 8.91
N ILE A 229 -8.51 -2.04 9.82
CA ILE A 229 -9.67 -2.69 10.47
C ILE A 229 -10.53 -1.62 11.16
N ARG A 230 -9.94 -0.72 11.95
CA ARG A 230 -10.68 0.34 12.64
C ARG A 230 -11.39 1.30 11.66
N ALA A 231 -10.76 1.63 10.54
CA ALA A 231 -11.32 2.53 9.52
C ALA A 231 -12.48 1.90 8.73
N ALA A 232 -12.48 0.58 8.55
CA ALA A 232 -13.44 -0.14 7.72
C ALA A 232 -14.83 -0.26 8.36
N ALA A 233 -15.86 -0.47 7.52
CA ALA A 233 -17.24 -0.69 7.92
C ALA A 233 -17.41 -2.05 8.62
N ASN A 234 -18.44 -2.19 9.46
CA ASN A 234 -18.81 -3.49 10.00
C ASN A 234 -19.22 -4.44 8.85
N GLY A 235 -18.72 -5.68 8.91
CA GLY A 235 -18.84 -6.66 7.82
C GLY A 235 -17.87 -6.44 6.66
N ALA A 236 -16.96 -5.47 6.74
CA ALA A 236 -15.94 -5.29 5.71
C ALA A 236 -14.96 -6.47 5.68
N ARG A 237 -14.45 -6.79 4.48
CA ARG A 237 -13.39 -7.78 4.30
C ARG A 237 -12.05 -7.10 4.09
N ILE A 238 -11.04 -7.53 4.85
CA ILE A 238 -9.68 -7.00 4.83
C ILE A 238 -8.74 -8.11 4.39
N VAL A 239 -7.98 -7.89 3.32
CA VAL A 239 -6.97 -8.81 2.81
C VAL A 239 -5.61 -8.12 2.89
N SER A 240 -4.67 -8.73 3.60
CA SER A 240 -3.37 -8.12 3.87
C SER A 240 -2.23 -9.09 3.63
N ILE A 241 -1.14 -8.58 3.04
CA ILE A 241 0.17 -9.24 3.08
C ILE A 241 0.87 -8.82 4.37
N MET A 242 1.38 -9.78 5.13
CA MET A 242 2.03 -9.56 6.43
C MET A 242 3.42 -10.22 6.46
N PRO A 243 4.34 -9.75 7.31
CA PRO A 243 5.62 -10.43 7.52
C PRO A 243 5.45 -11.91 7.93
N GLU A 244 6.39 -12.79 7.56
CA GLU A 244 6.37 -14.22 7.92
C GLU A 244 6.11 -14.49 9.41
N GLY A 245 6.73 -13.71 10.28
CA GLY A 245 6.62 -13.85 11.74
C GLY A 245 5.37 -13.22 12.36
N PHE A 246 4.43 -12.72 11.55
CA PHE A 246 3.16 -12.19 12.04
C PHE A 246 2.27 -13.33 12.57
N ASP A 247 1.88 -13.24 13.83
CA ASP A 247 0.94 -14.18 14.45
C ASP A 247 -0.49 -13.68 14.26
N ALA A 248 -1.17 -14.19 13.23
CA ALA A 248 -2.52 -13.78 12.88
C ALA A 248 -3.56 -14.19 13.92
N SER A 249 -3.36 -15.36 14.56
CA SER A 249 -4.27 -15.88 15.59
C SER A 249 -4.24 -15.00 16.83
N THR A 250 -3.05 -14.73 17.38
CA THR A 250 -2.90 -13.83 18.53
C THR A 250 -3.36 -12.41 18.20
N PHE A 251 -3.11 -11.93 16.98
CA PHE A 251 -3.63 -10.62 16.56
C PHE A 251 -5.16 -10.58 16.53
N ALA A 252 -5.80 -11.63 16.00
CA ALA A 252 -7.25 -11.78 15.93
C ALA A 252 -7.89 -11.85 17.32
N GLU A 253 -7.31 -12.61 18.25
CA GLU A 253 -7.76 -12.68 19.65
C GLU A 253 -7.73 -11.32 20.35
N ALA A 254 -6.82 -10.45 19.93
CA ALA A 254 -6.73 -9.07 20.44
C ALA A 254 -7.63 -8.07 19.70
N GLN A 255 -8.44 -8.51 18.72
CA GLN A 255 -9.43 -7.66 18.04
C GLN A 255 -10.85 -8.04 18.50
N ASP A 256 -11.56 -7.09 19.12
CA ASP A 256 -12.96 -7.30 19.53
C ASP A 256 -13.95 -7.29 18.34
N GLU A 257 -13.53 -6.68 17.22
CA GLU A 257 -14.40 -6.34 16.08
C GLU A 257 -14.03 -7.03 14.78
N ALA A 258 -13.02 -7.92 14.78
CA ALA A 258 -12.57 -8.60 13.56
C ALA A 258 -12.19 -10.06 13.84
N SER A 259 -12.51 -10.92 12.88
CA SER A 259 -12.28 -12.36 12.95
C SER A 259 -11.46 -12.85 11.77
N LEU A 260 -10.46 -13.69 12.04
CA LEU A 260 -9.59 -14.29 11.03
C LEU A 260 -10.33 -15.37 10.23
N LEU A 261 -10.21 -15.31 8.91
CA LEU A 261 -10.77 -16.29 7.97
C LEU A 261 -9.72 -17.09 7.23
N LEU A 262 -8.56 -16.50 6.95
CA LEU A 262 -7.48 -17.14 6.22
C LEU A 262 -6.14 -16.67 6.76
N ASP A 263 -5.22 -17.61 6.91
CA ASP A 263 -3.83 -17.36 7.24
C ASP A 263 -2.91 -18.34 6.51
N VAL A 264 -2.32 -17.89 5.41
CA VAL A 264 -1.50 -18.73 4.53
C VAL A 264 -0.09 -18.19 4.44
N ARG A 265 0.89 -18.99 4.82
CA ARG A 265 2.30 -18.70 4.58
C ARG A 265 2.61 -18.89 3.09
N LEU A 266 3.13 -17.85 2.46
CA LEU A 266 3.50 -17.85 1.06
C LEU A 266 5.02 -17.82 0.93
N GLN A 267 5.57 -18.85 0.32
CA GLN A 267 6.99 -19.00 0.10
C GLN A 267 7.38 -18.44 -1.27
N GLN A 268 8.45 -17.66 -1.35
CA GLN A 268 9.14 -17.33 -2.61
C GLN A 268 8.34 -16.50 -3.64
N MET A 269 7.16 -16.00 -3.28
CA MET A 269 6.29 -15.21 -4.18
C MET A 269 6.95 -13.96 -4.72
N PHE A 270 7.88 -13.38 -3.97
CA PHE A 270 8.55 -12.14 -4.34
C PHE A 270 9.94 -12.36 -4.95
N ARG A 271 10.35 -13.61 -5.22
CA ARG A 271 11.71 -13.91 -5.75
C ARG A 271 12.00 -13.11 -7.01
N ARG A 272 11.03 -13.07 -7.94
CA ARG A 272 11.13 -12.34 -9.21
C ARG A 272 11.08 -10.82 -9.02
N THR A 273 10.49 -10.35 -7.93
CA THR A 273 10.49 -8.92 -7.53
C THR A 273 11.72 -8.54 -6.69
N GLY A 274 12.62 -9.49 -6.39
CA GLY A 274 13.93 -9.24 -5.78
C GLY A 274 14.09 -9.70 -4.32
N THR A 275 13.12 -10.42 -3.74
CA THR A 275 13.26 -10.96 -2.37
C THR A 275 12.70 -12.38 -2.22
N GLY A 276 13.47 -13.26 -1.57
CA GLY A 276 13.03 -14.62 -1.22
C GLY A 276 12.33 -14.73 0.14
N ILE A 277 12.06 -13.58 0.79
CA ILE A 277 11.40 -13.53 2.10
C ILE A 277 9.99 -14.11 1.96
N ALA A 278 9.66 -15.07 2.82
CA ALA A 278 8.29 -15.56 2.93
C ALA A 278 7.40 -14.50 3.56
N VAL A 279 6.12 -14.52 3.22
CA VAL A 279 5.11 -13.62 3.76
C VAL A 279 3.91 -14.42 4.22
N ARG A 280 2.96 -13.79 4.88
CA ARG A 280 1.64 -14.35 5.15
C ARG A 280 0.58 -13.57 4.37
N LEU A 281 -0.32 -14.27 3.70
CA LEU A 281 -1.58 -13.68 3.27
C LEU A 281 -2.61 -13.94 4.34
N VAL A 282 -3.22 -12.88 4.86
CA VAL A 282 -4.27 -12.97 5.87
C VAL A 282 -5.56 -12.34 5.38
N VAL A 283 -6.70 -12.95 5.72
CA VAL A 283 -8.04 -12.42 5.44
C VAL A 283 -8.80 -12.31 6.74
N PHE A 284 -9.36 -11.13 6.99
CA PHE A 284 -10.24 -10.85 8.12
C PHE A 284 -11.59 -10.35 7.63
N ASP A 285 -12.65 -10.73 8.32
CA ASP A 285 -13.92 -10.00 8.26
C ASP A 285 -14.05 -9.15 9.53
N LYS A 286 -14.50 -7.90 9.39
CA LYS A 286 -14.80 -7.00 10.52
C LYS A 286 -16.12 -7.39 11.18
N THR A 287 -16.11 -8.56 11.79
CA THR A 287 -17.20 -9.16 12.55
C THR A 287 -16.66 -9.70 13.87
N PRO A 288 -17.39 -9.55 15.00
CA PRO A 288 -16.94 -10.07 16.30
C PRO A 288 -16.83 -11.60 16.36
N THR A 289 -17.51 -12.31 15.46
CA THR A 289 -17.56 -13.78 15.45
C THR A 289 -17.32 -14.28 14.04
N ALA A 290 -16.36 -15.19 13.90
CA ALA A 290 -16.06 -15.83 12.63
C ALA A 290 -17.26 -16.68 12.16
N SER A 291 -17.57 -16.63 10.87
CA SER A 291 -18.58 -17.52 10.26
C SER A 291 -18.10 -18.97 10.15
N SER A 292 -16.78 -19.19 10.18
CA SER A 292 -16.12 -20.49 10.05
C SER A 292 -14.74 -20.45 10.71
N PRO A 293 -14.14 -21.60 11.05
CA PRO A 293 -12.73 -21.65 11.44
C PRO A 293 -11.81 -21.06 10.37
N ALA A 294 -10.70 -20.45 10.80
CA ALA A 294 -9.72 -19.90 9.87
C ALA A 294 -9.06 -21.01 9.04
N LEU A 295 -8.97 -20.79 7.72
CA LEU A 295 -8.24 -21.64 6.81
C LEU A 295 -6.75 -21.35 6.94
N ASN A 296 -5.96 -22.37 7.28
CA ASN A 296 -4.52 -22.25 7.42
C ASN A 296 -3.81 -22.98 6.28
N GLY A 297 -2.68 -22.46 5.82
CA GLY A 297 -1.90 -23.10 4.78
C GLY A 297 -0.43 -22.66 4.73
N ASP A 298 0.38 -23.43 4.01
CA ASP A 298 1.75 -23.08 3.64
C ASP A 298 1.98 -23.55 2.21
N THR A 299 2.25 -22.62 1.30
CA THR A 299 2.39 -22.93 -0.13
C THR A 299 3.39 -22.04 -0.84
N ALA A 300 4.02 -22.59 -1.87
CA ALA A 300 4.80 -21.88 -2.88
C ALA A 300 4.08 -21.80 -4.24
N ASP A 301 2.83 -22.26 -4.30
CA ASP A 301 2.00 -22.37 -5.50
C ASP A 301 0.74 -21.50 -5.38
N LEU A 302 0.54 -20.61 -6.36
CA LEU A 302 -0.59 -19.69 -6.43
C LEU A 302 -1.89 -20.39 -6.84
N ILE A 303 -1.83 -21.56 -7.49
CA ILE A 303 -3.01 -22.39 -7.75
C ILE A 303 -3.51 -23.01 -6.44
N ALA A 304 -2.62 -23.56 -5.62
CA ALA A 304 -2.99 -24.05 -4.30
C ALA A 304 -3.57 -22.92 -3.40
N LEU A 305 -3.04 -21.70 -3.51
CA LEU A 305 -3.62 -20.54 -2.83
C LEU A 305 -5.03 -20.21 -3.35
N HIS A 306 -5.24 -20.29 -4.67
CA HIS A 306 -6.57 -20.08 -5.27
C HIS A 306 -7.62 -21.05 -4.68
N GLU A 307 -7.29 -22.32 -4.48
CA GLU A 307 -8.19 -23.31 -3.87
C GLU A 307 -8.56 -22.97 -2.41
N LEU A 308 -7.63 -22.39 -1.64
CA LEU A 308 -7.93 -21.91 -0.28
C LEU A 308 -8.84 -20.68 -0.33
N ILE A 309 -8.65 -19.80 -1.31
CA ILE A 309 -9.46 -18.59 -1.51
C ILE A 309 -10.89 -18.93 -1.93
N THR A 310 -11.09 -19.92 -2.81
CA THR A 310 -12.43 -20.37 -3.23
C THR A 310 -13.22 -21.03 -2.11
N ALA A 311 -12.53 -21.56 -1.09
CA ALA A 311 -13.15 -22.13 0.10
C ALA A 311 -13.57 -21.07 1.15
N LEU A 312 -13.26 -19.78 0.94
CA LEU A 312 -13.66 -18.73 1.87
C LEU A 312 -15.18 -18.55 1.92
N PRO A 313 -15.74 -18.25 3.11
CA PRO A 313 -17.16 -17.94 3.22
C PRO A 313 -17.50 -16.66 2.44
N LEU A 314 -18.75 -16.60 1.97
CA LEU A 314 -19.30 -15.37 1.40
C LEU A 314 -19.20 -14.21 2.39
N ARG A 315 -19.00 -13.00 1.88
CA ARG A 315 -19.00 -11.80 2.71
C ARG A 315 -20.33 -11.62 3.41
N VAL A 316 -20.25 -11.22 4.68
CA VAL A 316 -21.40 -10.70 5.41
C VAL A 316 -21.85 -9.41 4.72
N GLN A 317 -23.16 -9.21 4.57
CA GLN A 317 -23.69 -7.95 4.04
C GLN A 317 -23.22 -6.78 4.91
N THR A 318 -22.53 -5.84 4.28
CA THR A 318 -22.00 -4.66 4.97
C THR A 318 -23.14 -3.79 5.43
N SER A 319 -23.21 -3.57 6.75
CA SER A 319 -24.08 -2.55 7.33
C SER A 319 -23.25 -1.29 7.53
N ALA A 320 -23.72 -0.13 7.06
CA ALA A 320 -23.01 1.15 7.17
C ALA A 320 -22.82 1.68 8.62
N ASN A 321 -23.08 0.85 9.64
CA ASN A 321 -22.86 1.20 11.04
C ASN A 321 -21.36 1.11 11.34
N ILE A 322 -20.68 2.25 11.32
CA ILE A 322 -19.33 2.37 11.87
C ILE A 322 -19.45 2.42 13.40
N HIS A 323 -18.70 1.59 14.13
CA HIS A 323 -18.36 1.92 15.51
C HIS A 323 -17.34 3.06 15.51
N ARG A 324 -17.80 4.31 15.31
CA ARG A 324 -17.06 5.44 15.87
C ARG A 324 -17.26 5.36 17.37
N LEU A 325 -16.18 5.26 18.12
CA LEU A 325 -16.21 5.62 19.53
C LEU A 325 -16.92 6.98 19.62
N PRO A 326 -17.96 7.11 20.46
CA PRO A 326 -18.67 8.37 20.57
C PRO A 326 -17.63 9.44 20.89
N PHE A 327 -17.62 10.53 20.13
CA PHE A 327 -16.91 11.74 20.52
C PHE A 327 -17.30 11.99 21.98
N GLY A 328 -16.34 11.83 22.89
CA GLY A 328 -16.58 12.06 24.30
C GLY A 328 -17.23 13.42 24.42
N LYS A 329 -18.37 13.50 25.12
CA LYS A 329 -19.01 14.79 25.43
C LYS A 329 -17.90 15.72 25.93
N PRO A 330 -17.82 16.99 25.48
CA PRO A 330 -16.82 17.90 26.00
C PRO A 330 -16.97 17.89 27.52
N VAL A 331 -15.91 17.44 28.20
CA VAL A 331 -15.88 17.44 29.66
C VAL A 331 -16.01 18.90 30.06
N ARG A 332 -17.20 19.28 30.52
CA ARG A 332 -17.45 20.59 31.09
C ARG A 332 -16.62 20.63 32.36
N LEU A 333 -15.49 21.33 32.30
CA LEU A 333 -14.62 21.53 33.46
C LEU A 333 -15.40 22.39 34.45
N VAL A 334 -16.11 21.75 35.38
CA VAL A 334 -16.76 22.42 36.50
C VAL A 334 -15.64 22.88 37.42
N GLY A 335 -15.23 24.13 37.26
CA GLY A 335 -14.32 24.79 38.17
C GLY A 335 -14.94 24.82 39.56
N LYS A 336 -14.52 23.90 40.43
CA LYS A 336 -14.73 24.04 41.87
C LYS A 336 -13.70 25.06 42.37
N THR A 337 -14.17 26.27 42.64
CA THR A 337 -13.44 27.24 43.44
C THR A 337 -13.27 26.68 44.85
N SER A 338 -12.05 26.27 45.23
CA SER A 338 -11.65 26.27 46.64
C SER A 338 -10.12 26.29 46.79
N THR A 339 -9.66 27.46 47.25
CA THR A 339 -8.59 27.70 48.24
C THR A 339 -7.20 27.08 48.04
N GLN A 340 -6.27 27.97 47.68
CA GLN A 340 -4.84 28.03 48.05
C GLN A 340 -4.06 26.70 48.06
N ARG A 341 -3.40 26.41 46.94
CA ARG A 341 -2.10 25.69 46.94
C ARG A 341 -1.09 26.53 46.16
N THR A 342 0.07 26.74 46.76
CA THR A 342 1.23 27.39 46.13
C THR A 342 1.63 26.65 44.86
N PRO A 343 2.02 27.37 43.78
CA PRO A 343 2.30 26.75 42.49
C PRO A 343 3.58 25.90 42.58
N THR A 344 3.43 24.57 42.51
CA THR A 344 4.55 23.66 42.25
C THR A 344 4.87 23.69 40.77
N ARG A 345 6.03 24.23 40.41
CA ARG A 345 6.56 24.22 39.04
C ARG A 345 6.92 22.77 38.65
N PRO A 346 6.39 22.22 37.55
CA PRO A 346 6.80 20.90 37.10
C PRO A 346 8.25 20.95 36.61
N VAL A 347 9.07 20.01 37.11
CA VAL A 347 10.46 19.82 36.66
C VAL A 347 10.43 18.85 35.48
N ALA A 348 10.91 19.31 34.33
CA ALA A 348 11.07 18.48 33.14
C ALA A 348 12.22 17.47 33.34
N PRO A 349 12.07 16.19 32.94
CA PRO A 349 13.14 15.21 33.06
C PRO A 349 14.08 15.34 31.86
N PHE A 350 14.97 16.32 31.87
CA PHE A 350 16.16 16.29 31.02
C PHE A 350 17.30 15.70 31.83
N ALA A 351 17.75 14.52 31.42
CA ALA A 351 18.94 13.88 31.95
C ALA A 351 20.15 14.81 31.73
N ALA A 352 20.83 15.16 32.82
CA ALA A 352 22.12 15.82 32.75
C ALA A 352 23.17 14.82 32.26
N THR A 353 23.62 14.94 31.02
CA THR A 353 24.80 14.23 30.52
C THR A 353 26.05 14.92 31.10
N PRO A 354 26.96 14.21 31.81
CA PRO A 354 28.22 14.81 32.23
C PRO A 354 29.12 15.03 31.02
N ALA A 355 29.86 16.14 31.03
CA ALA A 355 30.78 16.54 29.97
C ALA A 355 31.89 15.50 29.77
N ALA A 356 32.10 15.05 28.53
CA ALA A 356 33.25 14.24 28.15
C ALA A 356 34.52 15.08 28.26
N THR A 357 35.47 14.65 29.09
CA THR A 357 36.82 15.20 29.16
C THR A 357 37.57 14.84 27.88
N ALA A 358 37.89 15.85 27.08
CA ALA A 358 38.76 15.71 25.91
C ALA A 358 40.20 15.45 26.38
N ASN A 359 40.74 14.26 26.09
CA ASN A 359 42.18 14.02 26.15
C ASN A 359 42.79 14.46 24.82
N ALA A 360 43.26 15.70 24.77
CA ALA A 360 44.11 16.18 23.69
C ALA A 360 45.51 15.55 23.84
N VAL A 361 45.99 14.89 22.80
CA VAL A 361 47.38 14.44 22.69
C VAL A 361 48.05 15.36 21.66
N ASP A 362 49.09 16.06 22.08
CA ASP A 362 49.89 16.97 21.25
C ASP A 362 50.71 16.16 20.23
N LEU A 363 50.53 16.46 18.93
CA LEU A 363 51.40 15.95 17.86
C LEU A 363 52.40 17.05 17.49
N ALA A 364 53.60 16.94 18.05
CA ALA A 364 54.74 17.75 17.64
C ALA A 364 55.27 17.26 16.28
N TYR A 365 55.33 18.15 15.30
CA TYR A 365 56.06 17.93 14.04
C TYR A 365 57.55 18.20 14.27
N SER A 366 58.41 17.28 13.84
CA SER A 366 59.83 17.53 13.56
C SER A 366 60.19 16.97 12.20
#